data_AF-A0A2G6E5L2-F1
#
_entry.id   AF-A0A2G6E5L2-F1
#
_cell.length_a   1.000
_cell.length_b   1.000
_cell.length_c   1.000
_cell.angle_alpha   90.00
_cell.angle_beta   90.00
_cell.angle_gamma   90.00
#
_symmetry.space_group_name_H-M   'P 1'
#
loop_
_entity.id
_entity.type
_entity.pdbx_description
1 polymer ?
#
loop_
_entity_poly.entity_id
_entity_poly.type
_entity_poly.pdbx_seq_one_letter_code
_entity_poly.pdbx_strand_id
1 'polypeptide(L)'
;MWYRTSNNGQPVRADRGWYLITEFEHSPSIHFPRAVELSQTHPGFTRLIDERNIMIYRNIYRKEQLRLLPEMLRCIKEWKGAKLYVNGERVAFDMLGRGIDCYCQTVLSRHHSQEDCQRFSKQRGSGFLACRRSHVSMTWSHRPAEAILTWFSFGQLDEHHVYRIDKEQMESAVMGELVEYHHCPLIDLDQVRAFIRELPDRIDPRKNREWRYADRGSVQEAALQAASVAAHCPAVLPVSEDEYRTYLKLL
;
A
#
# COMPACT_ATOMS: atom_id res chain seq x y z
N MET A 1 -12.00 -1.09 28.99
CA MET A 1 -12.01 -0.79 27.54
C MET A 1 -12.94 0.41 27.37
N TRP A 2 -12.41 1.62 27.20
CA TRP A 2 -13.23 2.84 27.13
C TRP A 2 -13.43 3.22 25.66
N TYR A 3 -14.67 3.20 25.18
CA TYR A 3 -15.04 3.70 23.85
C TYR A 3 -15.61 5.11 23.99
N ARG A 4 -15.18 6.03 23.12
CA ARG A 4 -15.97 7.23 22.80
C ARG A 4 -16.99 6.84 21.74
N THR A 5 -18.26 7.04 22.03
CA THR A 5 -19.35 6.91 21.07
C THR A 5 -19.40 8.14 20.17
N SER A 6 -19.57 7.93 18.86
CA SER A 6 -19.95 9.00 17.93
C SER A 6 -21.41 9.39 18.14
N ASN A 7 -21.84 10.52 17.56
CA ASN A 7 -23.26 10.93 17.55
C ASN A 7 -24.22 9.87 16.96
N ASN A 8 -23.70 8.86 16.25
CA ASN A 8 -24.48 7.76 15.68
C ASN A 8 -24.32 6.42 16.44
N GLY A 9 -23.77 6.42 17.66
CA GLY A 9 -23.67 5.21 18.49
C GLY A 9 -22.64 4.17 18.00
N GLN A 10 -21.94 4.43 16.89
CA GLN A 10 -20.85 3.56 16.47
C GLN A 10 -19.59 3.85 17.30
N PRO A 11 -18.87 2.80 17.75
CA PRO A 11 -17.61 2.98 18.46
C PRO A 11 -16.64 3.70 17.53
N VAL A 12 -16.27 4.93 17.90
CA VAL A 12 -15.19 5.64 17.21
C VAL A 12 -13.93 4.86 17.57
N ARG A 13 -13.40 4.10 16.61
CA ARG A 13 -12.05 3.56 16.73
C ARG A 13 -11.15 4.78 16.89
N ALA A 14 -10.61 4.99 18.09
CA ALA A 14 -9.55 5.95 18.29
C ALA A 14 -8.45 5.59 17.28
N ASP A 15 -8.07 6.52 16.41
CA ASP A 15 -6.95 6.30 15.51
C ASP A 15 -5.70 6.12 16.38
N ARG A 16 -5.21 4.88 16.42
CA ARG A 16 -4.02 4.49 17.18
C ARG A 16 -2.80 4.40 16.29
N GLY A 17 -2.90 4.83 15.03
CA GLY A 17 -1.95 4.50 13.98
C GLY A 17 -1.87 3.00 13.71
N TRP A 18 -0.89 2.60 12.90
CA TRP A 18 -0.68 1.19 12.56
C TRP A 18 -0.20 0.37 13.78
N TYR A 19 -0.74 -0.83 13.97
CA TYR A 19 -0.25 -1.79 14.95
C TYR A 19 -0.59 -3.24 14.59
N LEU A 20 0.20 -4.15 15.14
CA LEU A 20 -0.04 -5.59 15.10
C LEU A 20 -0.06 -6.15 16.51
N ILE A 21 -0.93 -7.12 16.79
CA ILE A 21 -1.04 -7.79 18.08
C ILE A 21 -0.85 -9.28 17.89
N THR A 22 0.05 -9.88 18.67
CA THR A 22 0.06 -11.33 18.88
C THR A 22 -0.51 -11.64 20.25
N GLU A 23 -1.32 -12.68 20.34
CA GLU A 23 -1.80 -13.24 21.59
C GLU A 23 -1.53 -14.74 21.57
N PHE A 24 -1.15 -15.30 22.71
CA PHE A 24 -1.13 -16.75 22.89
C PHE A 24 -1.39 -17.12 24.34
N GLU A 25 -1.93 -18.30 24.54
CA GLU A 25 -2.12 -18.95 25.84
C GLU A 25 -1.05 -20.01 26.07
N HIS A 26 -1.12 -20.70 27.22
CA HIS A 26 -0.24 -21.83 27.49
C HIS A 26 -0.31 -22.88 26.36
N SER A 27 0.85 -23.35 25.91
CA SER A 27 0.97 -24.37 24.86
C SER A 27 1.90 -25.50 25.32
N PRO A 28 1.58 -26.78 25.03
CA PRO A 28 2.49 -27.89 25.32
C PRO A 28 3.72 -27.94 24.39
N SER A 29 3.84 -26.98 23.46
CA SER A 29 4.97 -26.90 22.53
C SER A 29 6.30 -26.68 23.23
N ILE A 30 7.36 -27.31 22.73
CA ILE A 30 8.76 -27.06 23.15
C ILE A 30 9.18 -25.59 22.98
N HIS A 31 8.51 -24.84 22.10
CA HIS A 31 8.79 -23.43 21.86
C HIS A 31 8.08 -22.51 22.86
N PHE A 32 7.24 -23.04 23.75
CA PHE A 32 6.49 -22.23 24.72
C PHE A 32 7.38 -21.38 25.63
N PRO A 33 8.44 -21.92 26.28
CA PRO A 33 9.34 -21.11 27.11
C PRO A 33 9.97 -19.95 26.34
N ARG A 34 10.40 -20.21 25.09
CA ARG A 34 10.99 -19.16 24.23
C ARG A 34 9.98 -18.09 23.86
N ALA A 35 8.74 -18.46 23.53
CA ALA A 35 7.70 -17.49 23.21
C ALA A 35 7.39 -16.58 24.42
N VAL A 36 7.32 -17.16 25.63
CA VAL A 36 7.11 -16.40 26.86
C VAL A 36 8.25 -15.41 27.12
N GLU A 37 9.50 -15.85 26.95
CA GLU A 37 10.69 -14.98 27.08
C GLU A 37 10.66 -13.82 26.07
N LEU A 38 10.42 -14.11 24.78
CA LEU A 38 10.27 -13.10 23.73
C LEU A 38 9.11 -12.15 24.03
N SER A 39 8.02 -12.68 24.58
CA SER A 39 6.86 -11.90 24.93
C SER A 39 7.17 -10.93 26.07
N GLN A 40 7.76 -11.39 27.17
CA GLN A 40 8.03 -10.59 28.36
C GLN A 40 9.11 -9.53 28.16
N THR A 41 10.04 -9.76 27.22
CA THR A 41 11.10 -8.80 26.87
C THR A 41 10.64 -7.72 25.87
N HIS A 42 9.46 -7.90 25.25
CA HIS A 42 8.95 -6.94 24.27
C HIS A 42 8.39 -5.67 24.94
N PRO A 43 8.69 -4.44 24.45
CA PRO A 43 8.22 -3.20 25.08
C PRO A 43 6.69 -3.05 25.16
N GLY A 44 5.98 -3.64 24.20
CA GLY A 44 4.52 -3.67 24.13
C GLY A 44 3.86 -4.88 24.81
N PHE A 45 4.56 -5.56 25.73
CA PHE A 45 4.01 -6.72 26.44
C PHE A 45 2.88 -6.33 27.40
N THR A 46 1.86 -7.17 27.47
CA THR A 46 0.83 -7.10 28.50
C THR A 46 0.37 -8.52 28.82
N ARG A 47 0.25 -8.83 30.12
CA ARG A 47 -0.36 -10.07 30.59
C ARG A 47 -1.82 -9.81 30.90
N LEU A 48 -2.71 -10.66 30.38
CA LEU A 48 -4.14 -10.57 30.59
C LEU A 48 -4.67 -11.90 31.14
N ILE A 49 -5.87 -11.85 31.71
CA ILE A 49 -6.64 -13.03 32.08
C ILE A 49 -7.99 -12.90 31.36
N ASP A 50 -8.41 -13.94 30.63
CA ASP A 50 -9.71 -13.97 29.96
C ASP A 50 -10.84 -14.34 30.94
N GLU A 51 -12.08 -14.34 30.46
CA GLU A 51 -13.28 -14.69 31.24
C GLU A 51 -13.28 -16.15 31.76
N ARG A 52 -12.41 -17.01 31.22
CA ARG A 52 -12.24 -18.41 31.64
C ARG A 52 -11.06 -18.57 32.60
N ASN A 53 -10.51 -17.47 33.11
CA ASN A 53 -9.33 -17.43 33.97
C ASN A 53 -8.06 -17.97 33.28
N ILE A 54 -7.98 -17.90 31.96
CA ILE A 54 -6.81 -18.32 31.17
C ILE A 54 -5.86 -17.14 31.01
N MET A 55 -4.58 -17.39 31.28
CA MET A 55 -3.52 -16.40 31.10
C MET A 55 -3.21 -16.20 29.61
N ILE A 56 -3.30 -14.95 29.16
CA ILE A 56 -2.99 -14.54 27.79
C ILE A 56 -1.73 -13.65 27.80
N TYR A 57 -0.76 -14.04 26.98
CA TYR A 57 0.43 -13.26 26.68
C TYR A 57 0.17 -12.41 25.44
N ARG A 58 0.08 -11.09 25.60
CA ARG A 58 -0.18 -10.15 24.51
C ARG A 58 1.05 -9.31 24.22
N ASN A 59 1.40 -9.18 22.94
CA ASN A 59 2.42 -8.23 22.48
C ASN A 59 1.81 -7.29 21.45
N ILE A 60 1.96 -5.98 21.66
CA ILE A 60 1.56 -4.95 20.70
C ILE A 60 2.80 -4.42 19.98
N TYR A 61 2.88 -4.65 18.68
CA TYR A 61 3.95 -4.20 17.80
C TYR A 61 3.55 -2.89 17.10
N ARG A 62 4.41 -1.88 17.20
CA ARG A 62 4.41 -0.73 16.31
C ARG A 62 5.26 -1.00 15.09
N LYS A 63 5.10 -0.21 14.02
CA LYS A 63 5.80 -0.41 12.74
C LYS A 63 7.32 -0.46 12.94
N GLU A 64 7.87 0.31 13.86
CA GLU A 64 9.31 0.35 14.19
C GLU A 64 9.82 -0.95 14.84
N GLN A 65 8.92 -1.72 15.45
CA GLN A 65 9.21 -2.94 16.22
C GLN A 65 9.02 -4.22 15.40
N LEU A 66 8.57 -4.13 14.14
CA LEU A 66 8.25 -5.32 13.34
C LEU A 66 9.43 -6.23 13.05
N ARG A 67 10.69 -5.77 13.22
CA ARG A 67 11.86 -6.65 13.18
C ARG A 67 11.82 -7.78 14.22
N LEU A 68 11.07 -7.61 15.32
CA LEU A 68 10.94 -8.61 16.39
C LEU A 68 9.86 -9.65 16.10
N LEU A 69 8.97 -9.38 15.15
CA LEU A 69 7.82 -10.24 14.83
C LEU A 69 8.21 -11.62 14.28
N PRO A 70 9.17 -11.78 13.34
CA PRO A 70 9.44 -13.08 12.71
C PRO A 70 9.82 -14.17 13.72
N GLU A 71 10.55 -13.81 14.78
CA GLU A 71 10.94 -14.76 15.82
C GLU A 71 9.73 -15.22 16.64
N MET A 72 8.86 -14.29 17.02
CA MET A 72 7.61 -14.61 17.71
C MET A 72 6.72 -15.53 16.84
N LEU A 73 6.53 -15.19 15.57
CA LEU A 73 5.70 -15.99 14.65
C LEU A 73 6.23 -17.41 14.47
N ARG A 74 7.56 -17.58 14.43
CA ARG A 74 8.18 -18.91 14.36
C ARG A 74 7.80 -19.79 15.55
N CYS A 75 7.61 -19.19 16.73
CA CYS A 75 7.20 -19.93 17.91
C CYS A 75 5.69 -20.28 17.89
N ILE A 76 4.83 -19.32 17.52
CA ILE A 76 3.40 -19.40 17.85
C ILE A 76 2.45 -19.72 16.68
N LYS A 77 2.90 -19.63 15.41
CA LYS A 77 1.98 -19.64 14.24
C LYS A 77 1.11 -20.89 14.11
N GLU A 78 1.57 -22.03 14.62
CA GLU A 78 0.85 -23.31 14.55
C GLU A 78 -0.02 -23.59 15.80
N TRP A 79 -0.03 -22.70 16.79
CA TRP A 79 -0.75 -22.95 18.05
C TRP A 79 -2.22 -22.58 17.91
N LYS A 80 -3.11 -23.52 18.26
CA LYS A 80 -4.57 -23.30 18.25
C LYS A 80 -5.02 -22.10 19.10
N GLY A 81 -4.31 -21.86 20.21
CA GLY A 81 -4.56 -20.75 21.12
C GLY A 81 -3.87 -19.43 20.73
N ALA A 82 -3.10 -19.40 19.64
CA ALA A 82 -2.47 -18.19 19.16
C ALA A 82 -3.40 -17.40 18.25
N LYS A 83 -3.39 -16.07 18.40
CA LYS A 83 -4.17 -15.13 17.62
C LYS A 83 -3.28 -13.99 17.17
N LEU A 84 -3.65 -13.45 16.01
CA LEU A 84 -2.94 -12.37 15.37
C LEU A 84 -3.96 -11.34 14.90
N TYR A 85 -3.64 -10.07 15.12
CA TYR A 85 -4.48 -8.96 14.70
C TYR A 85 -3.65 -7.87 14.05
N VAL A 86 -4.16 -7.30 12.95
CA VAL A 86 -3.58 -6.12 12.29
C VAL A 86 -4.62 -5.01 12.33
N ASN A 87 -4.29 -3.87 12.91
CA ASN A 87 -5.21 -2.72 13.07
C ASN A 87 -6.58 -3.09 13.67
N GLY A 88 -6.60 -4.09 14.56
CA GLY A 88 -7.80 -4.56 15.25
C GLY A 88 -8.64 -5.58 14.47
N GLU A 89 -8.25 -5.95 13.25
CA GLU A 89 -8.82 -7.06 12.50
C GLU A 89 -8.05 -8.35 12.79
N ARG A 90 -8.74 -9.47 12.99
CA ARG A 90 -8.10 -10.77 13.19
C ARG A 90 -7.66 -11.32 11.83
N VAL A 91 -6.39 -11.69 11.73
CA VAL A 91 -5.79 -12.21 10.49
C VAL A 91 -5.23 -13.60 10.74
N ALA A 92 -5.35 -14.50 9.77
CA ALA A 92 -4.68 -15.79 9.82
C ALA A 92 -3.16 -15.61 9.59
N PHE A 93 -2.33 -16.44 10.22
CA PHE A 93 -0.87 -16.25 10.17
C PHE A 93 -0.29 -16.36 8.76
N ASP A 94 -0.89 -17.19 7.90
CA ASP A 94 -0.56 -17.36 6.48
C ASP A 94 -1.04 -16.18 5.61
N MET A 95 -2.05 -15.45 6.07
CA MET A 95 -2.64 -14.30 5.38
C MET A 95 -1.97 -12.95 5.72
N LEU A 96 -0.86 -12.96 6.46
CA LEU A 96 -0.11 -11.74 6.79
C LEU A 96 0.36 -10.95 5.53
N GLY A 97 0.37 -11.64 4.39
CA GLY A 97 0.77 -11.10 3.10
C GLY A 97 2.26 -10.75 3.07
N ARG A 98 2.69 -10.23 1.92
CA ARG A 98 4.07 -9.77 1.70
C ARG A 98 4.30 -8.35 2.20
N GLY A 99 3.26 -7.62 2.60
CA GLY A 99 3.33 -6.22 3.02
C GLY A 99 4.27 -5.99 4.21
N ILE A 100 4.11 -6.78 5.28
CA ILE A 100 4.96 -6.66 6.48
C ILE A 100 6.40 -7.08 6.18
N ASP A 101 6.61 -8.18 5.46
CA ASP A 101 7.95 -8.63 5.08
C ASP A 101 8.66 -7.61 4.19
N CYS A 102 7.96 -7.08 3.18
CA CYS A 102 8.47 -6.02 2.32
C CYS A 102 8.89 -4.79 3.14
N TYR A 103 8.07 -4.37 4.10
CA TYR A 103 8.39 -3.26 5.00
C TYR A 103 9.61 -3.56 5.87
N CYS A 104 9.70 -4.75 6.46
CA CYS A 104 10.84 -5.17 7.28
C CYS A 104 12.15 -5.18 6.48
N GLN A 105 12.11 -5.64 5.23
CA GLN A 105 13.28 -5.72 4.35
C GLN A 105 13.66 -4.36 3.76
N THR A 106 12.67 -3.54 3.38
CA THR A 106 12.88 -2.30 2.61
C THR A 106 12.90 -1.04 3.48
N VAL A 107 12.31 -1.01 4.66
CA VAL A 107 12.20 0.23 5.47
C VAL A 107 12.80 0.06 6.85
N LEU A 108 12.62 -1.13 7.42
CA LEU A 108 13.52 -1.58 8.46
C LEU A 108 14.82 -1.99 7.72
N SER A 109 15.56 -3.08 7.95
CA SER A 109 16.97 -3.20 7.44
C SER A 109 17.85 -1.91 7.59
N ARG A 110 19.16 -1.92 7.32
CA ARG A 110 20.02 -0.72 7.55
C ARG A 110 20.41 -0.01 6.27
N HIS A 111 19.78 -0.38 5.16
CA HIS A 111 20.22 0.01 3.82
C HIS A 111 19.19 0.81 3.04
N HIS A 112 18.00 0.99 3.61
CA HIS A 112 16.90 1.59 2.89
C HIS A 112 16.08 2.53 3.76
N SER A 113 15.65 3.66 3.18
CA SER A 113 14.85 4.68 3.86
C SER A 113 13.35 4.49 3.56
N GLN A 114 12.47 5.15 4.32
CA GLN A 114 11.05 5.23 3.95
C GLN A 114 10.84 5.80 2.53
N GLU A 115 11.79 6.57 2.02
CA GLU A 115 11.74 7.13 0.66
C GLU A 115 11.96 6.07 -0.44
N ASP A 116 12.54 4.92 -0.08
CA ASP A 116 12.74 3.79 -1.01
C ASP A 116 11.42 3.06 -1.29
N CYS A 117 10.45 3.22 -0.40
CA CYS A 117 9.05 3.07 -0.76
C CYS A 117 8.69 4.31 -1.57
N GLN A 118 8.94 4.25 -2.88
CA GLN A 118 8.76 5.32 -3.88
C GLN A 118 7.29 5.77 -4.04
N ARG A 119 6.56 6.02 -2.94
CA ARG A 119 5.20 6.57 -2.94
C ARG A 119 5.23 7.96 -3.55
N PHE A 120 4.20 8.28 -4.32
CA PHE A 120 4.05 9.59 -4.93
C PHE A 120 4.13 10.71 -3.89
N SER A 121 4.97 11.70 -4.18
CA SER A 121 5.09 12.94 -3.43
C SER A 121 4.81 14.12 -4.35
N LYS A 122 3.80 14.92 -4.01
CA LYS A 122 3.50 16.19 -4.73
C LYS A 122 4.72 17.11 -4.76
N GLN A 123 5.50 17.16 -3.67
CA GLN A 123 6.71 17.98 -3.61
C GLN A 123 7.77 17.55 -4.63
N ARG A 124 7.98 16.24 -4.78
CA ARG A 124 8.96 15.68 -5.73
C ARG A 124 8.40 15.59 -7.15
N GLY A 125 7.08 15.58 -7.32
CA GLY A 125 6.42 15.38 -8.61
C GLY A 125 6.71 14.00 -9.21
N SER A 126 6.97 13.00 -8.37
CA SER A 126 7.42 11.67 -8.79
C SER A 126 7.06 10.61 -7.76
N GLY A 127 7.11 9.35 -8.20
CA GLY A 127 6.84 8.15 -7.42
C GLY A 127 5.75 7.28 -8.07
N PHE A 128 5.14 6.44 -7.25
CA PHE A 128 4.10 5.50 -7.63
C PHE A 128 2.82 5.78 -6.86
N LEU A 129 1.70 5.43 -7.47
CA LEU A 129 0.42 5.41 -6.79
C LEU A 129 0.49 4.39 -5.64
N ALA A 130 0.33 4.86 -4.41
CA ALA A 130 0.51 4.12 -3.16
C ALA A 130 1.94 3.61 -2.87
N CYS A 131 2.48 2.74 -3.72
CA CYS A 131 3.71 1.99 -3.52
C CYS A 131 4.25 1.52 -4.88
N ARG A 132 5.56 1.33 -5.03
CA ARG A 132 6.17 0.79 -6.26
C ARG A 132 5.59 -0.55 -6.73
N ARG A 133 5.01 -1.32 -5.80
CA ARG A 133 4.38 -2.62 -6.08
C ARG A 133 3.05 -2.49 -6.82
N SER A 134 2.46 -1.30 -6.92
CA SER A 134 1.24 -1.11 -7.74
C SER A 134 1.53 -1.08 -9.24
N HIS A 135 2.80 -0.90 -9.63
CA HIS A 135 3.25 -0.72 -11.01
C HIS A 135 2.57 0.46 -11.75
N VAL A 136 1.86 1.34 -11.04
CA VAL A 136 1.29 2.58 -11.58
C VAL A 136 2.14 3.76 -11.14
N SER A 137 2.95 4.25 -12.06
CA SER A 137 3.83 5.38 -11.90
C SER A 137 3.08 6.70 -12.02
N MET A 138 3.40 7.59 -11.09
CA MET A 138 3.11 9.02 -11.18
C MET A 138 4.25 9.78 -11.85
N THR A 139 5.38 9.13 -12.16
CA THR A 139 6.48 9.71 -12.92
C THR A 139 6.31 9.42 -14.40
N TRP A 140 6.42 10.46 -15.24
CA TRP A 140 6.52 10.30 -16.69
C TRP A 140 7.99 10.24 -17.12
N SER A 141 8.28 9.34 -18.07
CA SER A 141 9.58 9.22 -18.74
C SER A 141 9.33 8.94 -20.21
N HIS A 142 10.14 9.52 -21.08
CA HIS A 142 10.15 9.21 -22.52
C HIS A 142 10.57 7.76 -22.82
N ARG A 143 11.19 7.09 -21.85
CA ARG A 143 11.54 5.67 -21.89
C ARG A 143 10.90 4.99 -20.69
N PRO A 144 9.64 4.56 -20.78
CA PRO A 144 9.03 3.79 -19.71
C PRO A 144 9.83 2.49 -19.52
N ALA A 145 10.05 2.10 -18.27
CA ALA A 145 10.55 0.75 -18.01
C ALA A 145 9.49 -0.27 -18.41
N GLU A 146 9.91 -1.41 -18.95
CA GLU A 146 9.02 -2.53 -19.25
C GLU A 146 8.20 -2.87 -17.99
N ALA A 147 6.88 -3.01 -18.16
CA ALA A 147 5.89 -3.32 -17.11
C ALA A 147 5.49 -2.21 -16.11
N ILE A 148 5.84 -0.93 -16.35
CA ILE A 148 5.33 0.19 -15.54
C ILE A 148 4.31 1.01 -16.33
N LEU A 149 3.09 1.13 -15.81
CA LEU A 149 2.03 1.95 -16.38
C LEU A 149 2.09 3.37 -15.82
N THR A 150 1.82 4.38 -16.63
CA THR A 150 1.56 5.74 -16.12
C THR A 150 0.09 5.91 -15.79
N TRP A 151 -0.26 6.71 -14.77
CA TRP A 151 -1.66 6.89 -14.37
C TRP A 151 -2.56 7.43 -15.50
N PHE A 152 -2.02 8.20 -16.45
CA PHE A 152 -2.75 8.69 -17.62
C PHE A 152 -2.76 7.70 -18.80
N SER A 153 -2.32 6.45 -18.59
CA SER A 153 -2.51 5.33 -19.53
C SER A 153 -3.87 4.66 -19.39
N PHE A 154 -4.61 4.98 -18.32
CA PHE A 154 -5.93 4.44 -18.05
C PHE A 154 -6.98 5.39 -18.60
N GLY A 155 -7.35 5.24 -19.87
CA GLY A 155 -8.33 6.11 -20.50
C GLY A 155 -8.32 6.11 -22.02
N GLN A 156 -9.25 6.86 -22.59
CA GLN A 156 -9.48 6.92 -24.03
C GLN A 156 -9.96 8.31 -24.47
N LEU A 157 -9.75 8.66 -25.74
CA LEU A 157 -10.32 9.86 -26.33
C LEU A 157 -11.82 9.67 -26.55
N ASP A 158 -12.62 10.65 -26.15
CA ASP A 158 -14.02 10.73 -26.55
C ASP A 158 -14.19 11.32 -27.96
N GLU A 159 -15.42 11.37 -28.45
CA GLU A 159 -15.78 11.88 -29.78
C GLU A 159 -15.33 13.33 -30.01
N HIS A 160 -15.17 14.11 -28.94
CA HIS A 160 -14.75 15.51 -28.97
C HIS A 160 -13.22 15.67 -28.84
N HIS A 161 -12.47 14.56 -28.94
CA HIS A 161 -11.02 14.51 -28.74
C HIS A 161 -10.58 14.98 -27.35
N VAL A 162 -11.42 14.79 -26.34
CA VAL A 162 -11.07 15.00 -24.93
C VAL A 162 -10.73 13.63 -24.32
N TYR A 163 -9.57 13.53 -23.68
CA TYR A 163 -9.15 12.29 -23.06
C TYR A 163 -9.90 12.09 -21.74
N ARG A 164 -10.59 10.96 -21.61
CA ARG A 164 -11.33 10.55 -20.42
C ARG A 164 -10.53 9.51 -19.66
N ILE A 165 -10.26 9.79 -18.39
CA ILE A 165 -9.50 8.88 -17.54
C ILE A 165 -10.44 7.86 -16.93
N ASP A 166 -10.11 6.59 -17.11
CA ASP A 166 -10.80 5.47 -16.50
C ASP A 166 -10.24 5.21 -15.09
N LYS A 167 -10.79 5.94 -14.12
CA LYS A 167 -10.42 5.81 -12.71
C LYS A 167 -10.76 4.44 -12.13
N GLU A 168 -11.80 3.79 -12.62
CA GLU A 168 -12.22 2.47 -12.15
C GLU A 168 -11.22 1.39 -12.57
N GLN A 169 -10.80 1.42 -13.84
CA GLN A 169 -9.74 0.53 -14.33
C GLN A 169 -8.42 0.77 -13.60
N MET A 170 -8.06 2.04 -13.36
CA MET A 170 -6.86 2.40 -12.61
C MET A 170 -6.91 1.91 -11.17
N GLU A 171 -8.03 2.12 -10.47
CA GLU A 171 -8.24 1.61 -9.11
C GLU A 171 -8.15 0.08 -9.08
N SER A 172 -8.82 -0.61 -10.01
CA SER A 172 -8.75 -2.07 -10.11
C SER A 172 -7.32 -2.57 -10.31
N ALA A 173 -6.55 -1.94 -11.20
CA ALA A 173 -5.15 -2.31 -11.44
C ALA A 173 -4.29 -2.13 -10.18
N VAL A 174 -4.42 -0.98 -9.52
CA VAL A 174 -3.64 -0.66 -8.31
C VAL A 174 -4.00 -1.59 -7.17
N MET A 175 -5.29 -1.80 -6.92
CA MET A 175 -5.77 -2.61 -5.80
C MET A 175 -5.48 -4.10 -6.04
N GLY A 176 -5.58 -4.57 -7.28
CA GLY A 176 -5.23 -5.94 -7.66
C GLY A 176 -3.78 -6.27 -7.33
N GLU A 177 -2.85 -5.39 -7.68
CA GLU A 177 -1.42 -5.59 -7.39
C GLU A 177 -1.09 -5.44 -5.89
N LEU A 178 -1.81 -4.56 -5.17
CA LEU A 178 -1.54 -4.28 -3.76
C LEU A 178 -2.23 -5.24 -2.78
N VAL A 179 -3.05 -6.18 -3.26
CA VAL A 179 -3.75 -7.14 -2.39
C VAL A 179 -2.77 -7.94 -1.52
N GLU A 180 -1.62 -8.37 -2.04
CA GLU A 180 -0.63 -9.10 -1.25
C GLU A 180 0.14 -8.18 -0.26
N TYR A 181 0.02 -6.86 -0.41
CA TYR A 181 0.77 -5.87 0.35
C TYR A 181 -0.09 -5.04 1.32
N HIS A 182 -1.40 -5.31 1.40
CA HIS A 182 -2.37 -4.49 2.14
C HIS A 182 -2.09 -4.34 3.65
N HIS A 183 -1.32 -5.25 4.26
CA HIS A 183 -0.87 -5.14 5.65
C HIS A 183 0.41 -4.31 5.85
N CYS A 184 1.00 -3.75 4.79
CA CYS A 184 2.17 -2.87 4.89
C CYS A 184 1.86 -1.63 5.75
N PRO A 185 2.70 -1.28 6.75
CA PRO A 185 2.49 -0.11 7.59
C PRO A 185 2.46 1.26 6.92
N LEU A 186 2.88 1.34 5.65
CA LEU A 186 2.93 2.59 4.87
C LEU A 186 1.79 2.70 3.85
N ILE A 187 1.01 1.63 3.67
CA ILE A 187 -0.10 1.59 2.72
C ILE A 187 -1.40 1.81 3.48
N ASP A 188 -2.16 2.79 3.01
CA ASP A 188 -3.54 3.02 3.42
C ASP A 188 -4.38 3.01 2.15
N LEU A 189 -5.10 1.92 1.92
CA LEU A 189 -5.85 1.72 0.68
C LEU A 189 -7.00 2.74 0.54
N ASP A 190 -7.57 3.21 1.64
CA ASP A 190 -8.64 4.21 1.59
C ASP A 190 -8.09 5.59 1.21
N GLN A 191 -6.91 5.96 1.71
CA GLN A 191 -6.20 7.15 1.20
C GLN A 191 -5.85 7.03 -0.28
N VAL A 192 -5.49 5.85 -0.76
CA VAL A 192 -5.18 5.62 -2.18
C VAL A 192 -6.42 5.79 -3.03
N ARG A 193 -7.57 5.24 -2.61
CA ARG A 193 -8.87 5.45 -3.28
C ARG A 193 -9.26 6.92 -3.31
N ALA A 194 -9.13 7.61 -2.18
CA ALA A 194 -9.40 9.05 -2.10
C ALA A 194 -8.53 9.82 -3.09
N PHE A 195 -7.23 9.52 -3.15
CA PHE A 195 -6.31 10.14 -4.09
C PHE A 195 -6.66 9.86 -5.55
N ILE A 196 -7.04 8.63 -5.91
CA ILE A 196 -7.51 8.30 -7.29
C ILE A 196 -8.74 9.13 -7.66
N ARG A 197 -9.67 9.32 -6.72
CA ARG A 197 -10.87 10.13 -6.94
C ARG A 197 -10.53 11.61 -7.18
N GLU A 198 -9.48 12.12 -6.52
CA GLU A 198 -8.98 13.49 -6.68
C GLU A 198 -8.25 13.75 -8.00
N LEU A 199 -7.77 12.70 -8.69
CA LEU A 199 -7.20 12.84 -10.03
C LEU A 199 -8.21 13.49 -11.00
N PRO A 200 -7.79 14.15 -12.07
CA PRO A 200 -8.72 14.69 -13.07
C PRO A 200 -9.57 13.56 -13.71
N ASP A 201 -10.82 13.86 -14.07
CA ASP A 201 -11.65 12.93 -14.85
C ASP A 201 -11.33 12.99 -16.35
N ARG A 202 -10.72 14.09 -16.79
CA ARG A 202 -10.44 14.36 -18.20
C ARG A 202 -9.24 15.28 -18.41
N ILE A 203 -8.59 15.13 -19.55
CA ILE A 203 -7.52 15.99 -20.04
C ILE A 203 -7.94 16.46 -21.44
N ASP A 204 -7.97 17.77 -21.67
CA ASP A 204 -8.21 18.36 -23.00
C ASP A 204 -6.91 19.04 -23.47
N PRO A 205 -6.08 18.39 -24.31
CA PRO A 205 -4.82 18.97 -24.79
C PRO A 205 -4.96 20.34 -25.48
N ARG A 206 -6.16 20.73 -25.91
CA ARG A 206 -6.42 22.07 -26.47
C ARG A 206 -6.52 23.17 -25.40
N LYS A 207 -6.85 22.80 -24.16
CA LYS A 207 -7.00 23.70 -23.01
C LYS A 207 -5.89 23.52 -21.98
N ASN A 208 -5.36 22.32 -21.85
CA ASN A 208 -4.29 21.95 -20.94
C ASN A 208 -2.96 21.95 -21.72
N ARG A 209 -2.22 23.06 -21.65
CA ARG A 209 -1.01 23.29 -22.45
C ARG A 209 0.15 22.37 -22.06
N GLU A 210 0.04 21.74 -20.90
CA GLU A 210 0.98 20.76 -20.35
C GLU A 210 0.86 19.40 -21.06
N TRP A 211 -0.19 19.22 -21.88
CA TRP A 211 -0.55 17.97 -22.55
C TRP A 211 -0.60 18.13 -24.07
N ARG A 212 -0.26 17.05 -24.77
CA ARG A 212 -0.37 16.91 -26.23
C ARG A 212 -0.97 15.56 -26.60
N TYR A 213 -1.51 15.45 -27.81
CA TYR A 213 -1.87 14.14 -28.36
C TYR A 213 -0.62 13.30 -28.62
N ALA A 214 -0.70 12.00 -28.35
CA ALA A 214 0.35 11.07 -28.75
C ALA A 214 0.43 11.00 -30.29
N ASP A 215 1.64 11.07 -30.83
CA ASP A 215 1.85 10.91 -32.27
C ASP A 215 1.83 9.42 -32.65
N ARG A 216 1.57 9.09 -33.93
CA ARG A 216 1.53 7.68 -34.37
C ARG A 216 2.85 6.93 -34.14
N GLY A 217 3.99 7.63 -34.12
CA GLY A 217 5.31 7.03 -33.90
C GLY A 217 5.54 6.59 -32.45
N SER A 218 5.16 7.42 -31.49
CA SER A 218 5.24 7.13 -30.05
C SER A 218 4.29 6.01 -29.62
N VAL A 219 3.12 5.90 -30.26
CA VAL A 219 2.22 4.76 -30.06
C VAL A 219 2.83 3.46 -30.61
N GLN A 220 3.53 3.52 -31.74
CA GLN A 220 4.17 2.35 -32.35
C GLN A 220 5.40 1.88 -31.57
N GLU A 221 6.24 2.80 -31.07
CA GLU A 221 7.38 2.46 -30.20
C GLU A 221 6.93 1.86 -28.86
N ALA A 222 5.88 2.42 -28.25
CA ALA A 222 5.29 1.89 -27.01
C ALA A 222 4.66 0.50 -27.22
N ALA A 223 3.99 0.27 -28.36
CA ALA A 223 3.41 -1.03 -28.71
C ALA A 223 4.47 -2.11 -29.03
N LEU A 224 5.58 -1.73 -29.65
CA LEU A 224 6.69 -2.64 -30.00
C LEU A 224 7.49 -3.09 -28.77
N GLN A 225 7.62 -2.25 -27.75
CA GLN A 225 8.37 -2.56 -26.53
C GLN A 225 7.58 -3.41 -25.53
N ALA A 226 6.30 -3.65 -25.77
CA ALA A 226 5.43 -4.20 -24.76
C ALA A 226 4.48 -5.22 -25.36
N ALA A 227 4.98 -6.45 -25.55
CA ALA A 227 4.26 -7.58 -26.13
C ALA A 227 2.94 -7.96 -25.40
N SER A 228 2.64 -7.33 -24.25
CA SER A 228 1.36 -7.43 -23.52
C SER A 228 0.66 -6.09 -23.19
N VAL A 229 1.21 -4.93 -23.57
CA VAL A 229 0.76 -3.59 -23.08
C VAL A 229 0.14 -2.72 -24.18
N ALA A 230 -0.13 -3.28 -25.36
CA ALA A 230 -0.82 -2.55 -26.44
C ALA A 230 -2.16 -1.91 -26.00
N ALA A 231 -2.80 -2.43 -24.94
CA ALA A 231 -4.03 -1.89 -24.36
C ALA A 231 -3.86 -0.62 -23.51
N HIS A 232 -2.62 -0.23 -23.15
CA HIS A 232 -2.35 0.88 -22.24
C HIS A 232 -1.41 1.96 -22.83
N CYS A 233 -1.34 2.05 -24.16
CA CYS A 233 -0.67 3.17 -24.81
C CYS A 233 -1.51 4.45 -24.61
N PRO A 234 -1.01 5.46 -23.89
CA PRO A 234 -1.79 6.66 -23.61
C PRO A 234 -2.01 7.46 -24.90
N ALA A 235 -3.25 7.90 -25.15
CA ALA A 235 -3.58 8.72 -26.32
C ALA A 235 -3.15 10.19 -26.14
N VAL A 236 -2.78 10.58 -24.92
CA VAL A 236 -2.23 11.88 -24.56
C VAL A 236 -0.92 11.70 -23.82
N LEU A 237 0.03 12.60 -24.07
CA LEU A 237 1.32 12.62 -23.40
C LEU A 237 1.56 14.02 -22.83
N PRO A 238 2.29 14.14 -21.72
CA PRO A 238 2.81 15.43 -21.33
C PRO A 238 3.71 16.02 -22.43
N VAL A 239 3.77 17.35 -22.49
CA VAL A 239 4.64 18.07 -23.43
C VAL A 239 6.11 17.90 -23.06
N SER A 240 6.42 17.99 -21.76
CA SER A 240 7.76 17.79 -21.19
C SER A 240 7.67 17.34 -19.73
N GLU A 241 8.81 16.93 -19.16
CA GLU A 241 8.84 16.38 -17.80
C GLU A 241 8.63 17.50 -16.78
N ASP A 242 9.12 18.70 -17.08
CA ASP A 242 8.95 19.89 -16.25
C ASP A 242 7.49 20.37 -16.24
N GLU A 243 6.82 20.39 -17.39
CA GLU A 243 5.38 20.71 -17.50
C GLU A 243 4.54 19.69 -16.72
N TYR A 244 4.88 18.40 -16.86
CA TYR A 244 4.22 17.33 -16.12
C TYR A 244 4.40 17.43 -14.61
N ARG A 245 5.63 17.68 -14.13
CA ARG A 245 5.90 17.87 -12.70
C ARG A 245 5.18 19.09 -12.16
N THR A 246 5.06 20.15 -12.96
CA THR A 246 4.30 21.36 -12.62
C THR A 246 2.81 21.03 -12.50
N TYR A 247 2.26 20.29 -13.46
CA TYR A 247 0.88 19.81 -13.43
C TYR A 247 0.57 19.00 -12.17
N LEU A 248 1.44 18.05 -11.80
CA LEU A 248 1.26 17.20 -10.61
C LEU A 248 1.30 17.96 -9.28
N LYS A 249 1.95 19.13 -9.22
CA LYS A 249 1.97 19.98 -8.02
C LYS A 249 0.66 20.74 -7.82
N LEU A 250 -0.17 20.85 -8.86
CA LEU A 250 -1.47 21.51 -8.82
C LEU A 250 -2.61 20.56 -8.43
N LEU A 251 -2.39 19.24 -8.55
CA LEU A 251 -3.27 18.20 -8.01
C LEU A 251 -3.17 18.17 -6.49
#